data_AF-A0A218PUT2-F1
#
_entry.id   AF-A0A218PUT2-F1
#
_cell.length_a   1.000
_cell.length_b   1.000
_cell.length_c   1.000
_cell.angle_alpha   90.00
_cell.angle_beta   90.00
_cell.angle_gamma   90.00
#
_symmetry.space_group_name_H-M   'P 1'
#
loop_
_entity.id
_entity.type
_entity.pdbx_description
1 polymer ?
#
loop_
_entity_poly.entity_id
_entity_poly.type
_entity_poly.pdbx_seq_one_letter_code
_entity_poly.pdbx_strand_id
1 'polypeptide(L)'
;MDQPVTPITQPRGDFIVSPSRYPGKGRPNFTGSITMPGSDTKMRASVWKNEYRDDKTGELITYYSGQTAEYSYNDSIEDQLEKIGSSANGKTLEEANLSVKANRFVIFKNNTKDYSVEKHGEGKPDFWGRWNPGHGDKLVAIGVWARKNKETGQLILSGQTQYPLTKEEVEQMRMSDQQHDALETFGDSKPAAPRRRGGRAA
;
A
#
# COMPACT_ATOMS: atom_id res chain seq x y z
N MET A 1 -24.42 -16.26 23.34
CA MET A 1 -23.00 -16.64 23.26
C MET A 1 -22.42 -15.84 22.12
N ASP A 2 -21.83 -14.69 22.41
CA ASP A 2 -21.17 -13.88 21.40
C ASP A 2 -19.78 -14.46 21.16
N GLN A 3 -19.54 -15.00 19.97
CA GLN A 3 -18.20 -15.41 19.57
C GLN A 3 -17.40 -14.14 19.26
N PRO A 4 -16.16 -14.00 19.79
CA PRO A 4 -15.31 -12.88 19.41
C PRO A 4 -14.98 -12.99 17.92
N VAL A 5 -15.37 -11.97 17.15
CA VAL A 5 -14.95 -11.84 15.75
C VAL A 5 -13.44 -11.69 15.75
N THR A 6 -12.72 -12.71 15.27
CA THR A 6 -11.27 -12.61 15.15
C THR A 6 -10.97 -11.63 14.02
N PRO A 7 -10.16 -10.58 14.24
CA PRO A 7 -9.86 -9.63 13.18
C PRO A 7 -9.15 -10.35 12.03
N ILE A 8 -9.70 -10.23 10.82
CA ILE A 8 -9.10 -10.80 9.62
C ILE A 8 -7.83 -10.02 9.32
N THR A 9 -6.68 -10.56 9.73
CA THR A 9 -5.39 -9.98 9.35
C THR A 9 -5.06 -10.46 7.94
N GLN A 10 -5.28 -9.59 6.95
CA GLN A 10 -4.91 -9.91 5.58
C GLN A 10 -3.38 -10.09 5.46
N PRO A 11 -2.92 -11.08 4.68
CA PRO A 11 -1.50 -11.18 4.35
C PRO A 11 -1.07 -9.90 3.64
N ARG A 12 0.09 -9.36 4.04
CA ARG A 12 0.68 -8.14 3.48
C ARG A 12 2.05 -8.46 2.88
N GLY A 13 2.46 -7.63 1.94
CA GLY A 13 3.82 -7.58 1.43
C GLY A 13 4.31 -6.13 1.44
N ASP A 14 5.55 -5.93 1.02
CA ASP A 14 6.25 -4.65 1.09
C ASP A 14 6.47 -4.08 -0.31
N PHE A 15 6.45 -2.75 -0.39
CA PHE A 15 6.91 -2.00 -1.55
C PHE A 15 7.93 -0.97 -1.08
N ILE A 16 9.18 -1.05 -1.51
CA ILE A 16 10.23 -0.14 -1.07
C ILE A 16 11.08 0.24 -2.27
N VAL A 17 11.06 1.51 -2.65
CA VAL A 17 11.91 2.03 -3.72
C VAL A 17 12.57 3.35 -3.31
N SER A 18 13.80 3.52 -3.75
CA SER A 18 14.61 4.72 -3.54
C SER A 18 14.95 5.36 -4.88
N PRO A 19 15.24 6.67 -4.92
CA PRO A 19 15.74 7.33 -6.10
C PRO A 19 16.89 6.54 -6.72
N SER A 20 16.78 6.28 -8.02
CA SER A 20 17.84 5.63 -8.78
C SER A 20 19.11 6.48 -8.71
N ARG A 21 20.27 5.84 -8.65
CA ARG A 21 21.57 6.55 -8.70
C ARG A 21 21.76 7.31 -10.02
N TYR A 22 21.14 6.83 -11.10
CA TYR A 22 21.29 7.40 -12.43
C TYR A 22 19.93 7.56 -13.11
N PRO A 23 19.09 8.52 -12.68
CA PRO A 23 17.83 8.82 -13.35
C PRO A 23 18.09 9.50 -14.70
N GLY A 24 17.21 9.32 -15.68
CA GLY A 24 17.37 9.94 -16.99
C GLY A 24 16.59 9.24 -18.10
N LYS A 25 16.81 9.67 -19.35
CA LYS A 25 16.05 9.19 -20.52
C LYS A 25 16.13 7.65 -20.63
N GLY A 26 14.99 6.98 -20.48
CA GLY A 26 14.86 5.52 -20.53
C GLY A 26 15.27 4.77 -19.25
N ARG A 27 15.79 5.44 -18.23
CA ARG A 27 16.19 4.83 -16.95
C ARG A 27 15.13 5.05 -15.88
N PRO A 28 14.95 4.11 -14.95
CA PRO A 28 13.97 4.27 -13.89
C PRO A 28 14.35 5.45 -12.97
N ASN A 29 13.34 6.19 -12.54
CA ASN A 29 13.45 7.24 -11.54
C ASN A 29 13.68 6.66 -10.14
N PHE A 30 13.07 5.50 -9.85
CA PHE A 30 13.26 4.78 -8.59
C PHE A 30 13.55 3.31 -8.84
N THR A 31 14.35 2.72 -7.97
CA THR A 31 14.64 1.29 -7.96
C THR A 31 14.54 0.75 -6.55
N GLY A 32 14.12 -0.50 -6.40
CA GLY A 32 14.08 -1.17 -5.11
C GLY A 32 13.43 -2.53 -5.22
N SER A 33 12.56 -2.87 -4.28
CA SER A 33 11.90 -4.16 -4.23
C SER A 33 10.40 -4.08 -3.97
N ILE A 34 9.71 -5.13 -4.36
CA ILE A 34 8.32 -5.40 -4.03
C ILE A 34 8.17 -6.88 -3.66
N THR A 35 7.33 -7.19 -2.69
CA THR A 35 6.98 -8.57 -2.33
C THR A 35 5.50 -8.82 -2.55
N MET A 36 5.12 -10.08 -2.74
CA MET A 36 3.71 -10.45 -2.80
C MET A 36 3.09 -10.44 -1.39
N PRO A 37 1.78 -10.24 -1.28
CA PRO A 37 1.11 -10.37 0.01
C PRO A 37 1.30 -11.78 0.60
N GLY A 38 1.84 -11.86 1.82
CA GLY A 38 2.09 -13.13 2.51
C GLY A 38 3.36 -13.86 2.05
N SER A 39 4.24 -13.19 1.30
CA SER A 39 5.51 -13.74 0.84
C SER A 39 6.69 -12.86 1.23
N ASP A 40 7.80 -13.50 1.60
CA ASP A 40 9.09 -12.84 1.82
C ASP A 40 9.93 -12.74 0.53
N THR A 41 9.38 -13.19 -0.60
CA THR A 41 10.06 -13.19 -1.90
C THR A 41 10.16 -11.77 -2.44
N LYS A 42 11.37 -11.21 -2.42
CA LYS A 42 11.66 -9.85 -2.89
C LYS A 42 11.97 -9.88 -4.38
N MET A 43 11.11 -9.26 -5.18
CA MET A 43 11.35 -9.00 -6.59
C MET A 43 11.92 -7.60 -6.78
N ARG A 44 12.83 -7.46 -7.75
CA ARG A 44 13.33 -6.14 -8.16
C ARG A 44 12.22 -5.31 -8.77
N ALA A 45 12.09 -4.06 -8.34
CA ALA A 45 11.16 -3.09 -8.89
C ALA A 45 11.92 -1.93 -9.55
N SER A 46 11.47 -1.55 -10.74
CA SER A 46 11.92 -0.36 -11.47
C SER A 46 10.72 0.55 -11.72
N VAL A 47 10.83 1.83 -11.39
CA VAL A 47 9.72 2.80 -11.43
C VAL A 47 10.11 3.99 -12.28
N TRP A 48 9.21 4.37 -13.19
CA TRP A 48 9.29 5.58 -14.00
C TRP A 48 8.16 6.54 -13.63
N LYS A 49 8.50 7.82 -13.57
CA LYS A 49 7.54 8.92 -13.48
C LYS A 49 7.04 9.23 -14.89
N ASN A 50 5.73 9.31 -15.05
CA ASN A 50 5.09 9.71 -16.28
C ASN A 50 4.10 10.84 -15.99
N GLU A 51 3.80 11.60 -17.04
CA GLU A 51 2.85 12.68 -17.02
C GLU A 51 1.98 12.54 -18.27
N TYR A 52 0.66 12.68 -18.11
CA TYR A 52 -0.24 12.85 -19.24
C TYR A 52 -1.13 14.05 -19.00
N ARG A 53 -1.55 14.70 -20.08
CA ARG A 53 -2.52 15.79 -20.00
C ARG A 53 -3.90 15.17 -20.15
N ASP A 54 -4.79 15.43 -19.20
CA ASP A 54 -6.18 15.04 -19.31
C ASP A 54 -6.84 15.87 -20.41
N ASP A 55 -7.40 15.20 -21.42
CA ASP A 55 -7.99 15.87 -22.59
C ASP A 55 -9.25 16.67 -22.25
N LYS A 56 -9.93 16.35 -21.15
CA LYS A 56 -11.17 17.00 -20.72
C LYS A 56 -10.90 18.21 -19.83
N THR A 57 -9.98 18.08 -18.88
CA THR A 57 -9.68 19.15 -17.90
C THR A 57 -8.47 19.99 -18.30
N GLY A 58 -7.62 19.48 -19.19
CA GLY A 58 -6.33 20.08 -19.52
C GLY A 58 -5.28 19.94 -18.40
N GLU A 59 -5.61 19.26 -17.30
CA GLU A 59 -4.73 19.09 -16.15
C GLU A 59 -3.57 18.13 -16.46
N LEU A 60 -2.38 18.43 -15.95
CA LEU A 60 -1.24 17.54 -16.04
C LEU A 60 -1.28 16.53 -14.89
N ILE A 61 -1.61 15.28 -15.20
CA ILE A 61 -1.70 14.20 -14.23
C ILE A 61 -0.37 13.45 -14.19
N THR A 62 0.27 13.47 -13.02
CA THR A 62 1.45 12.65 -12.74
C THR A 62 1.04 11.26 -12.26
N TYR A 63 1.63 10.23 -12.84
CA TYR A 63 1.51 8.85 -12.37
C TYR A 63 2.86 8.14 -12.46
N TYR A 64 2.99 7.04 -11.75
CA TYR A 64 4.18 6.21 -11.77
C TYR A 64 3.83 4.86 -12.37
N SER A 65 4.63 4.40 -13.33
CA SER A 65 4.53 3.03 -13.85
C SER A 65 5.80 2.29 -13.53
N GLY A 66 5.72 0.98 -13.35
CA GLY A 66 6.90 0.18 -13.11
C GLY A 66 6.83 -1.22 -13.64
N GLN A 67 7.98 -1.88 -13.57
CA GLN A 67 8.19 -3.26 -13.93
C GLN A 67 8.84 -3.99 -12.77
N THR A 68 8.43 -5.24 -12.56
CA THR A 68 9.05 -6.16 -11.61
C THR A 68 9.89 -7.19 -12.35
N ALA A 69 10.95 -7.68 -11.70
CA ALA A 69 11.64 -8.88 -12.16
C ALA A 69 10.72 -10.10 -12.02
N GLU A 70 10.95 -11.10 -12.88
CA GLU A 70 10.23 -12.38 -12.87
C GLU A 70 10.82 -13.36 -11.84
N TYR A 71 11.87 -12.93 -11.15
CA TYR A 71 12.66 -13.73 -10.22
C TYR A 71 12.91 -12.97 -8.92
N SER A 72 13.19 -13.74 -7.86
CA SER A 72 13.54 -13.19 -6.56
C SER A 72 15.01 -12.77 -6.52
N TYR A 73 15.32 -11.75 -5.73
CA TYR A 73 16.71 -11.45 -5.34
C TYR A 73 17.41 -12.61 -4.61
N ASN A 74 16.62 -13.46 -3.96
CA ASN A 74 17.13 -14.56 -3.15
C ASN A 74 17.25 -15.86 -3.95
N ASP A 75 16.81 -15.88 -5.22
CA ASP A 75 16.96 -17.05 -6.09
C ASP A 75 18.45 -17.25 -6.43
N SER A 76 18.85 -18.49 -6.73
CA SER A 76 20.20 -18.78 -7.23
C SER A 76 20.46 -18.08 -8.57
N ILE A 77 21.72 -17.86 -8.93
CA ILE A 77 22.06 -17.16 -10.19
C ILE A 77 21.54 -17.95 -11.40
N GLU A 78 21.65 -19.28 -11.33
CA GLU A 78 21.17 -20.20 -12.34
C GLU A 78 19.65 -20.07 -12.55
N ASP A 79 18.88 -20.07 -11.46
CA ASP A 79 17.42 -19.88 -11.50
C ASP A 79 17.02 -18.51 -12.04
N GLN A 80 17.78 -17.46 -11.70
CA GLN A 80 17.54 -16.12 -12.24
C GLN A 80 17.75 -16.08 -13.75
N LEU A 81 18.81 -16.72 -14.26
CA LEU A 81 19.12 -16.77 -15.69
C LEU A 81 18.07 -17.56 -16.48
N GLU A 82 17.61 -18.70 -15.95
CA GLU A 82 16.55 -19.50 -16.58
C GLU A 82 15.25 -18.69 -16.72
N LYS A 83 14.90 -17.94 -15.68
CA LYS A 83 13.70 -17.08 -15.68
C LYS A 83 13.84 -15.87 -16.60
N ILE A 84 15.03 -15.29 -16.75
CA ILE A 84 15.26 -14.17 -17.69
C ILE A 84 15.03 -14.59 -19.15
N GLY A 85 15.39 -15.83 -19.51
CA GLY A 85 15.19 -16.36 -20.87
C GLY A 85 13.76 -16.81 -21.15
N SER A 86 13.01 -17.14 -20.11
CA SER A 86 11.64 -17.63 -20.17
C SER A 86 10.65 -16.47 -20.12
N SER A 87 10.67 -15.58 -21.12
CA SER A 87 9.82 -14.39 -21.19
C SER A 87 8.40 -14.70 -20.69
N ALA A 88 8.04 -14.25 -19.48
CA ALA A 88 6.76 -14.64 -18.90
C ALA A 88 5.61 -14.05 -19.74
N ASN A 89 4.95 -14.93 -20.51
CA ASN A 89 3.67 -14.66 -21.18
C ASN A 89 2.53 -14.56 -20.14
N GLY A 90 2.73 -13.80 -19.08
CA GLY A 90 1.69 -13.60 -18.10
C GLY A 90 0.54 -12.81 -18.70
N LYS A 91 -0.68 -13.17 -18.31
CA LYS A 91 -1.91 -12.55 -18.81
C LYS A 91 -1.98 -11.08 -18.40
N THR A 92 -2.50 -10.23 -19.29
CA THR A 92 -2.88 -8.86 -18.93
C THR A 92 -4.17 -8.91 -18.12
N LEU A 93 -4.15 -8.30 -16.94
CA LEU A 93 -5.29 -8.27 -16.03
C LEU A 93 -5.92 -6.88 -16.06
N GLU A 94 -7.26 -6.85 -15.99
CA GLU A 94 -8.04 -5.62 -16.07
C GLU A 94 -8.89 -5.40 -14.82
N GLU A 95 -8.86 -4.20 -14.26
CA GLU A 95 -9.68 -3.80 -13.12
C GLU A 95 -9.99 -2.31 -13.22
N ALA A 96 -11.26 -1.90 -13.07
CA ALA A 96 -11.66 -0.50 -13.05
C ALA A 96 -11.11 0.36 -14.22
N ASN A 97 -11.20 -0.17 -15.45
CA ASN A 97 -10.66 0.43 -16.70
C ASN A 97 -9.13 0.56 -16.76
N LEU A 98 -8.42 -0.12 -15.85
CA LEU A 98 -6.97 -0.21 -15.88
C LEU A 98 -6.55 -1.58 -16.42
N SER A 99 -5.78 -1.59 -17.50
CA SER A 99 -5.21 -2.80 -18.09
C SER A 99 -3.71 -2.89 -17.72
N VAL A 100 -3.33 -3.88 -16.93
CA VAL A 100 -1.97 -4.05 -16.40
C VAL A 100 -1.37 -5.35 -16.92
N LYS A 101 -0.32 -5.24 -17.73
CA LYS A 101 0.44 -6.40 -18.22
C LYS A 101 1.16 -7.11 -17.08
N ALA A 102 1.47 -8.39 -17.29
CA ALA A 102 2.27 -9.17 -16.35
C ALA A 102 3.58 -8.48 -15.98
N ASN A 103 3.97 -8.63 -14.72
CA ASN A 103 5.17 -8.03 -14.12
C ASN A 103 5.20 -6.50 -14.22
N ARG A 104 4.03 -5.85 -14.29
CA ARG A 104 3.91 -4.40 -14.34
C ARG A 104 2.98 -3.88 -13.27
N PHE A 105 3.21 -2.64 -12.88
CA PHE A 105 2.34 -1.93 -11.96
C PHE A 105 2.19 -0.47 -12.36
N VAL A 106 1.16 0.14 -11.81
CA VAL A 106 0.90 1.58 -11.92
C VAL A 106 0.43 2.10 -10.57
N ILE A 107 0.86 3.31 -10.24
CA ILE A 107 0.62 3.98 -8.98
C ILE A 107 0.26 5.44 -9.27
N PHE A 108 -0.83 5.91 -8.68
CA PHE A 108 -1.40 7.24 -8.85
C PHE A 108 -1.35 8.01 -7.55
N LYS A 109 -1.30 9.35 -7.65
CA LYS A 109 -1.43 10.21 -6.48
C LYS A 109 -2.78 9.97 -5.80
N ASN A 110 -2.79 9.90 -4.48
CA ASN A 110 -4.02 9.83 -3.72
C ASN A 110 -4.62 11.23 -3.54
N ASN A 111 -5.64 11.55 -4.34
CA ASN A 111 -6.33 12.83 -4.26
C ASN A 111 -7.34 12.91 -3.10
N THR A 112 -7.58 11.82 -2.38
CA THR A 112 -8.48 11.77 -1.22
C THR A 112 -7.78 11.98 0.12
N LYS A 113 -6.45 12.11 0.08
CA LYS A 113 -5.65 12.41 1.27
C LYS A 113 -5.68 13.92 1.52
N ASP A 114 -6.35 14.30 2.59
CA ASP A 114 -6.38 15.69 3.04
C ASP A 114 -5.13 15.98 3.86
N TYR A 115 -4.30 16.89 3.36
CA TYR A 115 -3.08 17.35 4.03
C TYR A 115 -3.33 18.55 4.97
N SER A 116 -4.55 19.09 5.01
CA SER A 116 -4.90 20.30 5.76
C SER A 116 -5.29 20.06 7.23
N VAL A 117 -5.56 18.81 7.62
CA VAL A 117 -5.92 18.48 9.00
C VAL A 117 -4.76 17.77 9.69
N GLU A 118 -4.24 18.39 10.76
CA GLU A 118 -3.08 17.94 11.57
C GLU A 118 -3.14 16.49 12.08
N LYS A 119 -4.25 15.77 11.89
CA LYS A 119 -4.46 14.37 12.30
C LYS A 119 -5.05 13.41 11.25
N HIS A 120 -5.38 13.84 10.02
CA HIS A 120 -6.10 12.96 9.05
C HIS A 120 -5.31 12.54 7.79
N GLY A 121 -4.00 12.78 7.77
CA GLY A 121 -3.08 12.12 6.82
C GLY A 121 -2.49 10.80 7.34
N GLU A 122 -2.70 10.48 8.61
CA GLU A 122 -2.18 9.29 9.28
C GLU A 122 -3.00 8.06 8.83
N GLY A 123 -2.33 7.08 8.23
CA GLY A 123 -2.95 5.83 7.77
C GLY A 123 -3.28 5.76 6.27
N LYS A 124 -3.60 6.87 5.60
CA LYS A 124 -3.84 6.84 4.14
C LYS A 124 -2.54 6.94 3.34
N PRO A 125 -2.36 6.12 2.29
CA PRO A 125 -1.17 6.20 1.45
C PRO A 125 -1.18 7.50 0.63
N ASP A 126 0.00 8.05 0.37
CA ASP A 126 0.19 9.21 -0.53
C ASP A 126 -0.07 8.83 -1.99
N PHE A 127 0.17 7.56 -2.32
CA PHE A 127 -0.11 7.00 -3.63
C PHE A 127 -0.76 5.63 -3.53
N TRP A 128 -1.66 5.33 -4.46
CA TRP A 128 -2.33 4.03 -4.54
C TRP A 128 -2.19 3.46 -5.94
N GLY A 129 -2.20 2.14 -6.06
CA GLY A 129 -1.92 1.50 -7.33
C GLY A 129 -2.42 0.08 -7.45
N ARG A 130 -2.09 -0.50 -8.60
CA ARG A 130 -2.33 -1.91 -8.94
C ARG A 130 -1.07 -2.50 -9.55
N TRP A 131 -0.79 -3.74 -9.18
CA TRP A 131 0.31 -4.54 -9.68
C TRP A 131 -0.21 -5.87 -10.18
N ASN A 132 0.26 -6.25 -11.36
CA ASN A 132 0.11 -7.60 -11.88
C ASN A 132 1.45 -8.33 -11.66
N PRO A 133 1.53 -9.27 -10.69
CA PRO A 133 2.74 -10.05 -10.43
C PRO A 133 3.05 -11.08 -11.52
N GLY A 134 2.24 -11.17 -12.59
CA GLY A 134 2.42 -12.11 -13.70
C GLY A 134 1.95 -13.53 -13.40
N HIS A 135 1.72 -13.85 -12.12
CA HIS A 135 1.23 -15.13 -11.65
C HIS A 135 -0.06 -14.93 -10.85
N GLY A 136 -1.14 -15.59 -11.26
CA GLY A 136 -2.46 -15.49 -10.63
C GLY A 136 -3.48 -14.67 -11.43
N ASP A 137 -4.69 -14.57 -10.86
CA ASP A 137 -5.88 -14.06 -11.57
C ASP A 137 -6.32 -12.66 -11.11
N LYS A 138 -5.66 -12.09 -10.10
CA LYS A 138 -6.06 -10.83 -9.47
C LYS A 138 -4.92 -9.84 -9.42
N LEU A 139 -5.25 -8.56 -9.64
CA LEU A 139 -4.32 -7.47 -9.37
C LEU A 139 -4.11 -7.33 -7.87
N VAL A 140 -2.87 -7.02 -7.49
CA VAL A 140 -2.47 -6.71 -6.12
C VAL A 140 -2.58 -5.21 -5.92
N ALA A 141 -3.24 -4.78 -4.84
CA ALA A 141 -3.32 -3.39 -4.46
C ALA A 141 -1.99 -2.93 -3.85
N ILE A 142 -1.53 -1.74 -4.24
CA ILE A 142 -0.32 -1.11 -3.68
C ILE A 142 -0.73 0.18 -2.97
N GLY A 143 -0.34 0.34 -1.71
CA GLY A 143 -0.40 1.61 -0.98
C GLY A 143 1.01 2.10 -0.68
N VAL A 144 1.34 3.33 -1.03
CA VAL A 144 2.69 3.89 -0.89
C VAL A 144 2.67 5.21 -0.12
N TRP A 145 3.61 5.35 0.80
CA TRP A 145 3.90 6.58 1.53
C TRP A 145 5.26 7.13 1.11
N ALA A 146 5.30 8.42 0.79
CA ALA A 146 6.55 9.13 0.56
C ALA A 146 7.13 9.58 1.90
N ARG A 147 8.35 9.15 2.20
CA ARG A 147 9.02 9.45 3.47
C ARG A 147 10.46 9.86 3.20
N LYS A 148 11.07 10.52 4.19
CA LYS A 148 12.52 10.68 4.24
C LYS A 148 13.11 9.60 5.12
N ASN A 149 14.16 8.94 4.67
CA ASN A 149 14.97 8.09 5.53
C ASN A 149 15.57 8.97 6.64
N LYS A 150 15.38 8.56 7.90
CA LYS A 150 15.83 9.33 9.07
C LYS A 150 17.35 9.43 9.16
N GLU A 151 18.07 8.41 8.69
CA GLU A 151 19.53 8.33 8.78
C GLU A 151 20.21 9.06 7.62
N THR A 152 19.71 8.87 6.40
CA THR A 152 20.35 9.39 5.19
C THR A 152 19.71 10.68 4.66
N GLY A 153 18.54 11.06 5.17
CA GLY A 153 17.74 12.19 4.66
C GLY A 153 17.15 11.97 3.27
N GLN A 154 17.41 10.81 2.64
CA GLN A 154 17.01 10.52 1.27
C GLN A 154 15.51 10.24 1.16
N LEU A 155 14.90 10.66 0.05
CA LEU A 155 13.54 10.28 -0.29
C LEU A 155 13.45 8.75 -0.44
N ILE A 156 12.47 8.15 0.20
CA ILE A 156 12.09 6.74 0.01
C ILE A 156 10.59 6.69 -0.20
N LEU A 157 10.17 5.86 -1.16
CA LEU A 157 8.78 5.46 -1.29
C LEU A 157 8.65 4.09 -0.64
N SER A 158 7.97 4.04 0.50
CA SER A 158 7.74 2.82 1.28
C SER A 158 6.25 2.54 1.35
N GLY A 159 5.84 1.29 1.22
CA GLY A 159 4.47 0.91 0.99
C GLY A 159 4.18 -0.53 1.34
N GLN A 160 2.93 -0.90 1.18
CA GLN A 160 2.42 -2.25 1.38
C GLN A 160 1.67 -2.73 0.16
N THR A 161 1.75 -4.03 -0.08
CA THR A 161 0.95 -4.74 -1.07
C THR A 161 -0.07 -5.62 -0.37
N GLN A 162 -1.30 -5.64 -0.87
CA GLN A 162 -2.37 -6.49 -0.33
C GLN A 162 -3.29 -6.99 -1.44
N TYR A 163 -3.90 -8.15 -1.26
CA TYR A 163 -4.95 -8.60 -2.18
C TYR A 163 -6.21 -7.74 -1.99
N PRO A 164 -6.93 -7.42 -3.08
CA PRO A 164 -8.19 -6.70 -2.99
C PRO A 164 -9.17 -7.49 -2.15
N LEU A 165 -9.77 -6.81 -1.18
CA LEU A 165 -10.83 -7.34 -0.36
C LEU A 165 -12.09 -7.58 -1.17
N THR A 166 -12.76 -8.69 -0.91
CA THR A 166 -14.16 -8.89 -1.30
C THR A 166 -15.08 -7.94 -0.54
N LYS A 167 -16.27 -7.66 -1.06
CA LYS A 167 -17.21 -6.74 -0.40
C LYS A 167 -17.60 -7.24 0.99
N GLU A 168 -17.75 -8.56 1.11
CA GLU A 168 -18.06 -9.27 2.33
C GLU A 168 -16.95 -9.10 3.39
N GLU A 169 -15.67 -9.22 2.98
CA GLU A 169 -14.54 -9.00 3.89
C GLU A 169 -14.40 -7.52 4.30
N VAL A 170 -14.73 -6.56 3.40
CA VAL A 170 -14.77 -5.13 3.75
C VAL A 170 -15.85 -4.85 4.80
N GLU A 171 -17.03 -5.44 4.65
CA GLU A 171 -18.13 -5.28 5.62
C GLU A 171 -17.78 -5.90 6.97
N GLN A 172 -17.15 -7.08 6.98
CA GLN A 172 -16.69 -7.72 8.21
C GLN A 172 -15.61 -6.91 8.93
N MET A 173 -14.66 -6.30 8.21
CA MET A 173 -13.66 -5.42 8.83
C MET A 173 -14.26 -4.12 9.38
N ARG A 174 -15.23 -3.51 8.67
CA ARG A 174 -15.92 -2.33 9.18
C ARG A 174 -16.68 -2.63 10.48
N MET A 175 -17.30 -3.80 10.55
CA MET A 175 -18.02 -4.26 11.74
C MET A 175 -17.06 -4.52 12.91
N SER A 176 -15.87 -5.09 12.65
CA SER A 176 -14.87 -5.29 13.70
C SER A 176 -14.27 -3.98 14.22
N ASP A 177 -13.99 -3.01 13.34
CA ASP A 177 -13.45 -1.70 13.72
C ASP A 177 -14.46 -0.92 14.59
N GLN A 178 -15.75 -0.96 14.24
CA GLN A 178 -16.81 -0.34 15.03
C GLN A 178 -16.99 -0.98 16.43
N GLN A 179 -16.77 -2.29 16.55
CA GLN A 179 -16.81 -2.97 17.85
C GLN A 179 -15.60 -2.61 18.73
N HIS A 180 -14.42 -2.41 18.13
CA HIS A 180 -13.22 -2.01 18.85
C HIS A 180 -13.33 -0.57 19.40
N ASP A 181 -13.80 0.38 18.58
CA ASP A 181 -14.04 1.77 19.01
C ASP A 181 -15.11 1.85 20.12
N ALA A 182 -16.15 1.01 20.04
CA ALA A 182 -17.16 0.92 21.10
C ALA A 182 -16.56 0.43 22.42
N LEU A 183 -15.69 -0.60 22.40
CA LEU A 183 -15.04 -1.12 23.61
C LEU A 183 -14.08 -0.10 24.27
N GLU A 184 -13.34 0.68 23.50
CA GLU A 184 -12.47 1.73 24.05
C GLU A 184 -13.27 2.87 24.68
N THR A 185 -14.42 3.23 24.09
CA THR A 185 -15.30 4.28 24.62
C THR A 185 -15.92 3.89 25.98
N PHE A 186 -16.16 2.60 26.23
CA PHE A 186 -16.67 2.11 27.52
C PHE A 186 -15.57 1.82 28.56
N GLY A 187 -14.30 1.73 28.16
CA GLY A 187 -13.17 1.42 29.06
C GLY A 187 -12.66 2.57 29.92
N ASP A 188 -12.91 3.83 29.51
CA ASP A 188 -12.30 5.01 30.15
C ASP A 188 -13.21 5.76 31.14
N SER A 189 -14.34 5.16 31.52
CA SER A 189 -15.22 5.69 32.57
C SER A 189 -14.62 5.45 33.96
N LYS A 190 -13.60 6.21 34.35
CA LYS A 190 -13.22 6.33 35.77
C LYS A 190 -14.46 6.78 36.56
N PRO A 191 -14.91 6.05 37.60
CA PRO A 191 -16.01 6.51 38.42
C PRO A 191 -15.60 7.80 39.12
N ALA A 192 -16.33 8.88 38.86
CA ALA A 192 -16.14 10.17 39.51
C ALA A 192 -16.24 10.00 41.03
N ALA A 193 -15.18 10.39 41.74
CA ALA A 193 -15.12 10.33 43.20
C ALA A 193 -16.29 11.12 43.82
N PRO A 194 -16.98 10.58 44.85
CA PRO A 194 -18.11 11.25 45.47
C PRO A 194 -17.66 12.54 46.16
N ARG A 195 -18.20 13.67 45.70
CA ARG A 195 -18.04 14.99 46.34
C ARG A 195 -18.61 14.95 47.77
N ARG A 196 -17.72 15.00 48.77
CA ARG A 196 -18.09 15.23 50.18
C ARG A 196 -18.79 16.58 50.31
N ARG A 197 -20.09 16.55 50.65
CA ARG A 197 -20.92 17.71 51.00
C ARG A 197 -20.41 18.25 52.34
N GLY A 198 -20.01 19.52 52.37
CA GLY A 198 -19.59 20.22 53.58
C GLY A 198 -20.74 20.33 54.59
N GLY A 199 -20.47 19.92 55.83
CA GLY A 199 -21.29 20.24 56.99
C GLY A 199 -20.74 21.50 57.65
N ARG A 200 -21.57 22.55 57.70
CA ARG A 200 -21.39 23.74 58.53
C ARG A 200 -22.20 23.50 59.80
N ALA A 201 -21.53 23.28 60.92
CA ALA A 201 -22.15 23.32 62.24
C ALA A 201 -22.05 24.76 62.78
N ALA A 202 -23.11 25.17 63.45
CA ALA A 202 -23.26 26.40 64.22
C ALA A 202 -22.38 26.39 65.47
#